data_AF-A0A7Y6A2H6-F1
#
_entry.id   AF-A0A7Y6A2H6-F1
#
_cell.length_a   1.000
_cell.length_b   1.000
_cell.length_c   1.000
_cell.angle_alpha   90.00
_cell.angle_beta   90.00
_cell.angle_gamma   90.00
#
_symmetry.space_group_name_H-M   'P 1'
#
loop_
_entity.id
_entity.type
_entity.pdbx_description
1 polymer ?
#
loop_
_entity_poly.entity_id
_entity_poly.type
_entity_poly.pdbx_seq_one_letter_code
_entity_poly.pdbx_strand_id
1 'polypeptide(L)'
;MLLSLSLIGFLALAASIVVRWMLRRVDSLGRIAPFPAISVSLSLALALGCAVPMLVDAWVEHRLEGAASRIAGGPVQVHCQGFGQAYVDAGAELGYVAWGPDGVPERETLLKFEPCGDLRAWLWSTKQSPSLDQVVAVHVLTHETMHMVGITNEAQTECAAVQRDAQMAVALGASPAEAQALALRYWTEVYPRMPEGYVGGCGPGAQYDEAVPTPPW
;
A
#
# COMPACT_ATOMS: atom_id res chain seq x y z
N MET A 1 -6.36 12.33 -7.75
CA MET A 1 -7.02 13.33 -8.64
C MET A 1 -6.05 14.39 -9.18
N LEU A 2 -5.26 15.09 -8.35
CA LEU A 2 -4.32 16.13 -8.81
C LEU A 2 -3.26 15.62 -9.83
N LEU A 3 -2.59 14.49 -9.53
CA LEU A 3 -1.59 13.92 -10.44
C LEU A 3 -2.19 13.52 -11.80
N SER A 4 -3.42 13.00 -11.81
CA SER A 4 -4.13 12.62 -13.03
C SER A 4 -4.47 13.83 -13.89
N LEU A 5 -4.91 14.93 -13.28
CA LEU A 5 -5.17 16.19 -13.99
C LEU A 5 -3.88 16.80 -14.54
N SER A 6 -2.80 16.79 -13.76
CA SER A 6 -1.47 17.26 -14.19
C SER A 6 -0.93 16.44 -15.37
N LEU A 7 -1.06 15.11 -15.32
CA LEU A 7 -0.68 14.20 -16.41
C LEU A 7 -1.41 14.56 -17.71
N ILE A 8 -2.74 14.70 -17.65
CA ILE A 8 -3.57 15.08 -18.81
C ILE A 8 -3.13 16.45 -19.34
N GLY A 9 -2.89 17.41 -18.46
CA GLY A 9 -2.43 18.75 -18.83
C GLY A 9 -1.10 18.76 -19.59
N PHE A 10 -0.09 18.03 -19.10
CA PHE A 10 1.22 17.96 -19.75
C PHE A 10 1.18 17.22 -21.09
N LEU A 11 0.37 16.16 -21.21
CA LEU A 11 0.15 15.47 -22.49
C LEU A 11 -0.56 16.36 -23.51
N ALA A 12 -1.59 17.09 -23.10
CA ALA A 12 -2.30 18.04 -23.95
C ALA A 12 -1.37 19.18 -24.41
N LEU A 13 -0.51 19.68 -23.53
CA LEU A 13 0.48 20.70 -23.87
C LEU A 13 1.48 20.19 -24.92
N ALA A 14 2.05 18.99 -24.72
CA ALA A 14 2.95 18.37 -25.69
C ALA A 14 2.27 18.22 -27.07
N ALA A 15 1.04 17.71 -27.10
CA ALA A 15 0.25 17.58 -28.32
C ALA A 15 0.01 18.94 -28.99
N SER A 16 -0.35 19.98 -28.23
CA SER A 16 -0.58 21.33 -28.78
C SER A 16 0.69 21.94 -29.40
N ILE A 17 1.86 21.70 -28.81
CA ILE A 17 3.14 22.18 -29.31
C ILE A 17 3.47 21.49 -30.64
N VAL A 18 3.28 20.18 -30.72
CA VAL A 18 3.49 19.39 -31.93
C VAL A 18 2.53 19.82 -33.04
N VAL A 19 1.23 19.94 -32.75
CA VAL A 19 0.21 20.38 -33.72
C VAL A 19 0.53 21.78 -34.22
N ARG A 20 0.87 22.72 -33.33
CA ARG A 20 1.26 24.09 -33.71
C ARG A 20 2.51 24.09 -34.60
N TRP A 21 3.52 23.28 -34.30
CA TRP A 21 4.71 23.15 -35.14
C TRP A 21 4.36 22.58 -36.52
N MET A 22 3.54 21.52 -36.60
CA MET A 22 3.11 20.95 -37.87
C MET A 22 2.40 21.97 -38.77
N LEU A 23 1.53 22.80 -38.18
CA LEU A 23 0.79 23.86 -38.89
C LEU A 23 1.67 25.05 -39.31
N ARG A 24 2.81 25.28 -38.66
CA ARG A 24 3.73 26.41 -38.93
C ARG A 24 5.14 25.95 -39.31
N ARG A 25 5.25 24.75 -39.91
CA ARG A 25 6.53 24.10 -40.17
C ARG A 25 7.38 24.83 -41.22
N VAL A 26 6.73 25.58 -42.12
CA VAL A 26 7.39 26.37 -43.16
C VAL A 26 7.11 27.85 -42.90
N ASP A 27 8.15 28.68 -42.89
CA ASP A 27 7.99 30.13 -42.76
C ASP A 27 7.56 30.78 -44.10
N SER A 28 7.29 32.09 -44.07
CA SER A 28 6.91 32.85 -45.28
C SER A 28 8.02 32.92 -46.34
N LEU A 29 9.24 32.47 -46.02
CA LEU A 29 10.41 32.42 -46.90
C LEU A 29 10.72 30.99 -47.38
N GLY A 30 9.88 29.99 -47.07
CA GLY A 30 10.05 28.60 -47.48
C GLY A 30 11.01 27.78 -46.61
N ARG A 31 11.50 28.30 -45.48
CA ARG A 31 12.45 27.60 -44.60
C ARG A 31 11.71 26.69 -43.63
N ILE A 32 12.28 25.52 -43.36
CA ILE A 32 11.72 24.56 -42.40
C ILE A 32 12.13 24.98 -40.99
N ALA A 33 11.15 25.22 -40.13
CA ALA A 33 11.38 25.52 -38.72
C ALA A 33 11.83 24.26 -37.96
N PRO A 34 12.84 24.37 -37.07
CA PRO A 34 13.29 23.23 -36.27
C PRO A 34 12.17 22.75 -35.33
N PHE A 35 12.14 21.44 -35.06
CA PHE A 35 11.20 20.86 -34.13
C PHE A 35 11.44 21.38 -32.70
N PRO A 36 10.40 21.77 -31.94
CA PRO A 36 10.53 22.26 -30.56
C PRO A 36 10.82 21.11 -29.56
N ALA A 37 11.94 20.42 -29.75
CA ALA A 37 12.31 19.21 -29.01
C ALA A 37 12.32 19.44 -27.50
N ILE A 38 12.92 20.54 -27.02
CA ILE A 38 13.07 20.82 -25.59
C ILE A 38 11.71 20.91 -24.89
N SER A 39 10.77 21.68 -25.45
CA SER A 39 9.45 21.89 -24.82
C SER A 39 8.61 20.62 -24.82
N VAL A 40 8.68 19.84 -25.90
CA VAL A 40 7.99 18.54 -25.98
C VAL A 40 8.62 17.55 -24.99
N SER A 41 9.94 17.41 -24.97
CA SER A 41 10.65 16.53 -24.05
C SER A 41 10.39 16.88 -22.59
N LEU A 42 10.40 18.17 -22.24
CA LEU A 42 10.09 18.61 -20.87
C LEU A 42 8.64 18.27 -20.48
N SER A 43 7.68 18.53 -21.37
CA SER A 43 6.27 18.20 -21.11
C SER A 43 6.06 16.70 -20.93
N LEU A 44 6.70 15.89 -21.77
CA LEU A 44 6.66 14.42 -21.65
C LEU A 44 7.37 13.92 -20.39
N ALA A 45 8.49 14.52 -19.99
CA ALA A 45 9.18 14.17 -18.76
C ALA A 45 8.32 14.47 -17.52
N LEU A 46 7.61 15.61 -17.50
CA LEU A 46 6.68 15.95 -16.42
C LEU A 46 5.45 15.04 -16.41
N ALA A 47 4.91 14.69 -17.58
CA ALA A 47 3.85 13.70 -17.70
C ALA A 47 4.31 12.35 -17.13
N LEU A 48 5.51 11.88 -17.49
CA LEU A 48 6.09 10.65 -16.95
C LEU A 48 6.27 10.73 -15.43
N GLY A 49 6.74 11.86 -14.91
CA GLY A 49 6.87 12.11 -13.47
C GLY A 49 5.55 12.05 -12.71
N CYS A 50 4.42 12.30 -13.36
CA CYS A 50 3.09 12.11 -12.78
C CYS A 50 2.58 10.67 -12.94
N ALA A 51 2.82 10.05 -14.11
CA ALA A 51 2.31 8.72 -14.42
C ALA A 51 3.01 7.61 -13.62
N VAL A 52 4.33 7.69 -13.43
CA VAL A 52 5.09 6.63 -12.77
C VAL A 52 4.63 6.39 -11.32
N PRO A 53 4.50 7.40 -10.44
CA PRO A 53 3.99 7.18 -9.08
C PRO A 53 2.59 6.57 -9.08
N MET A 54 1.68 7.04 -9.93
CA MET A 54 0.33 6.50 -10.02
C MET A 54 0.31 5.01 -10.41
N LEU A 55 1.15 4.62 -11.37
CA LEU A 55 1.25 3.22 -11.80
C LEU A 55 1.90 2.34 -10.73
N VAL A 56 2.88 2.87 -10.01
CA VAL A 56 3.52 2.20 -8.88
C VAL A 56 2.52 1.96 -7.76
N ASP A 57 1.77 2.99 -7.36
CA ASP A 57 0.80 2.90 -6.26
C ASP A 57 -0.30 1.90 -6.62
N ALA A 58 -0.87 1.99 -7.83
CA ALA A 58 -1.87 1.03 -8.30
C ALA A 58 -1.33 -0.41 -8.36
N TRP A 59 -0.05 -0.60 -8.72
CA TRP A 59 0.57 -1.93 -8.68
C TRP A 59 0.75 -2.44 -7.26
N VAL A 60 1.18 -1.57 -6.32
CA VAL A 60 1.32 -1.92 -4.90
C VAL A 60 -0.04 -2.31 -4.34
N GLU A 61 -1.05 -1.44 -4.43
CA GLU A 61 -2.41 -1.69 -3.96
C GLU A 61 -2.93 -3.03 -4.49
N HIS A 62 -2.82 -3.29 -5.79
CA HIS A 62 -3.25 -4.56 -6.37
C HIS A 62 -2.53 -5.79 -5.79
N ARG A 63 -1.24 -5.67 -5.45
CA ARG A 63 -0.50 -6.75 -4.78
C ARG A 63 -0.96 -6.94 -3.33
N LEU A 64 -1.23 -5.85 -2.61
CA LEU A 64 -1.72 -5.90 -1.23
C LEU A 64 -3.14 -6.46 -1.19
N GLU A 65 -4.04 -6.01 -2.07
CA GLU A 65 -5.39 -6.54 -2.25
C GLU A 65 -5.39 -8.04 -2.52
N GLY A 66 -4.52 -8.51 -3.42
CA GLY A 66 -4.41 -9.92 -3.75
C GLY A 66 -3.93 -10.77 -2.56
N ALA A 67 -3.05 -10.23 -1.71
CA ALA A 67 -2.61 -10.90 -0.50
C ALA A 67 -3.69 -10.88 0.59
N ALA A 68 -4.25 -9.70 0.89
CA ALA A 68 -5.31 -9.51 1.86
C ALA A 68 -6.56 -10.33 1.51
N SER A 69 -6.94 -10.41 0.23
CA SER A 69 -8.10 -11.20 -0.22
C SER A 69 -7.93 -12.70 0.06
N ARG A 70 -6.69 -13.22 -0.02
CA ARG A 70 -6.40 -14.62 0.34
C ARG A 70 -6.57 -14.86 1.83
N ILE A 71 -6.10 -13.92 2.65
CA ILE A 71 -6.18 -14.02 4.11
C ILE A 71 -7.62 -13.80 4.59
N ALA A 72 -8.36 -12.87 3.98
CA ALA A 72 -9.76 -12.57 4.27
C ALA A 72 -10.76 -13.60 3.74
N GLY A 73 -10.31 -14.58 2.93
CA GLY A 73 -11.19 -15.58 2.32
C GLY A 73 -12.17 -15.04 1.27
N GLY A 74 -11.90 -13.87 0.68
CA GLY A 74 -12.77 -13.22 -0.30
C GLY A 74 -12.22 -11.86 -0.75
N PRO A 75 -12.78 -11.25 -1.81
CA PRO A 75 -12.26 -9.99 -2.35
C PRO A 75 -12.31 -8.87 -1.31
N VAL A 76 -11.22 -8.11 -1.20
CA VAL A 76 -11.09 -6.89 -0.40
C VAL A 76 -10.30 -5.83 -1.19
N GLN A 77 -10.48 -4.57 -0.82
CA GLN A 77 -9.76 -3.43 -1.38
C GLN A 77 -8.76 -2.88 -0.36
N VAL A 78 -7.61 -2.44 -0.84
CA VAL A 78 -6.55 -1.86 -0.01
C VAL A 78 -6.09 -0.58 -0.70
N HIS A 79 -6.28 0.54 -0.03
CA HIS A 79 -5.85 1.84 -0.54
C HIS A 79 -4.66 2.37 0.23
N CYS A 80 -3.71 2.94 -0.49
CA CYS A 80 -2.59 3.64 0.08
C CYS A 80 -2.84 5.14 0.13
N GLN A 81 -2.64 5.72 1.30
CA GLN A 81 -2.73 7.16 1.48
C GLN A 81 -1.64 7.87 0.65
N GLY A 82 -2.05 8.84 -0.17
CA GLY A 82 -1.13 9.69 -0.91
C GLY A 82 -0.49 10.78 -0.03
N PHE A 83 0.66 11.31 -0.46
CA PHE A 83 1.40 12.36 0.28
C PHE A 83 0.53 13.57 0.67
N GLY A 84 -0.36 14.02 -0.21
CA GLY A 84 -1.25 15.14 0.07
C GLY A 84 -2.33 14.84 1.12
N GLN A 85 -2.75 13.58 1.24
CA GLN A 85 -3.67 13.13 2.30
C GLN A 85 -2.93 13.01 3.63
N ALA A 86 -1.71 12.47 3.63
CA ALA A 86 -0.88 12.36 4.83
C ALA A 86 -0.57 13.73 5.48
N TYR A 87 -0.39 14.78 4.67
CA TYR A 87 -0.14 16.14 5.19
C TYR A 87 -1.30 16.72 6.01
N VAL A 88 -2.53 16.26 5.76
CA VAL A 88 -3.74 16.76 6.45
C VAL A 88 -4.29 15.76 7.47
N ASP A 89 -3.65 14.60 7.61
CA ASP A 89 -4.06 13.54 8.52
C ASP A 89 -3.44 13.76 9.92
N ALA A 90 -4.28 13.71 10.95
CA ALA A 90 -3.90 13.89 12.35
C ALA A 90 -4.15 12.65 13.22
N GLY A 91 -4.61 11.54 12.62
CA GLY A 91 -4.88 10.30 13.34
C GLY A 91 -3.59 9.57 13.74
N ALA A 92 -3.64 8.81 14.83
CA ALA A 92 -2.49 8.08 15.37
C ALA A 92 -2.42 6.62 14.87
N GLU A 93 -3.53 6.10 14.34
CA GLU A 93 -3.65 4.78 13.72
C GLU A 93 -2.78 4.67 12.46
N LEU A 94 -2.32 3.47 12.11
CA LEU A 94 -1.47 3.20 10.91
C LEU A 94 -2.28 2.74 9.69
N GLY A 95 -3.53 2.35 9.92
CA GLY A 95 -4.56 2.07 8.93
C GLY A 95 -5.93 2.19 9.58
N TYR A 96 -6.99 2.12 8.77
CA TYR A 96 -8.35 1.96 9.31
C TYR A 96 -9.28 1.25 8.32
N VAL A 97 -10.31 0.61 8.88
CA VAL A 97 -11.47 0.05 8.17
C VAL A 97 -12.72 0.81 8.61
N ALA A 98 -13.51 1.29 7.65
CA ALA A 98 -14.77 1.96 7.94
C ALA A 98 -15.86 0.93 8.30
N TRP A 99 -16.80 1.33 9.15
CA TRP A 99 -17.90 0.48 9.62
C TRP A 99 -19.24 1.08 9.22
N GLY A 100 -20.10 0.25 8.64
CA GLY A 100 -21.46 0.61 8.29
C GLY A 100 -22.33 0.90 9.52
N PRO A 101 -23.47 1.60 9.33
CA PRO A 101 -24.42 1.88 10.42
C PRO A 101 -25.07 0.62 11.03
N ASP A 102 -24.94 -0.52 10.36
CA ASP A 102 -25.36 -1.85 10.79
C ASP A 102 -24.28 -2.63 11.55
N GLY A 103 -23.09 -2.04 11.75
CA GLY A 103 -21.95 -2.67 12.41
C GLY A 103 -21.19 -3.67 11.54
N VAL A 104 -21.44 -3.68 10.23
CA VAL A 104 -20.70 -4.51 9.27
C VAL A 104 -19.47 -3.72 8.78
N PRO A 105 -18.25 -4.31 8.76
CA PRO A 105 -17.09 -3.61 8.25
C PRO A 105 -17.18 -3.49 6.73
N GLU A 106 -16.69 -2.38 6.21
CA GLU A 106 -16.38 -2.28 4.78
C GLU A 106 -15.29 -3.30 4.42
N ARG A 107 -15.36 -3.84 3.20
CA ARG A 107 -14.32 -4.73 2.68
C ARG A 107 -13.20 -3.93 2.01
N GLU A 108 -12.83 -2.84 2.66
CA GLU A 108 -11.87 -1.84 2.21
C GLU A 108 -11.11 -1.30 3.42
N THR A 109 -9.80 -1.13 3.25
CA THR A 109 -8.94 -0.47 4.25
C THR A 109 -8.12 0.64 3.60
N LEU A 110 -7.90 1.71 4.35
CA LEU A 110 -6.91 2.74 4.02
C LEU A 110 -5.69 2.54 4.90
N LEU A 111 -4.54 2.29 4.29
CA LEU A 111 -3.24 2.27 4.94
C LEU A 111 -2.55 3.63 4.83
N LYS A 112 -1.93 4.10 5.91
CA LYS A 112 -1.24 5.38 5.93
C LYS A 112 0.04 5.38 5.09
N PHE A 113 0.51 6.59 4.78
CA PHE A 113 1.62 6.80 3.86
C PHE A 113 2.90 6.05 4.25
N GLU A 114 3.24 6.01 5.55
CA GLU A 114 4.43 5.32 6.05
C GLU A 114 4.33 3.78 5.90
N PRO A 115 3.32 3.09 6.48
CA PRO A 115 3.13 1.65 6.24
C PRO A 115 3.04 1.26 4.77
N CYS A 116 2.39 2.06 3.92
CA CYS A 116 2.37 1.81 2.48
C CYS A 116 3.75 1.94 1.83
N GLY A 117 4.54 2.93 2.25
CA GLY A 117 5.93 3.09 1.85
C GLY A 117 6.77 1.86 2.19
N ASP A 118 6.60 1.33 3.40
CA ASP A 118 7.33 0.15 3.89
C ASP A 118 6.85 -1.15 3.24
N LEU A 119 5.55 -1.31 3.00
CA LEU A 119 5.00 -2.43 2.22
C LEU A 119 5.51 -2.41 0.77
N ARG A 120 5.59 -1.23 0.17
CA ARG A 120 6.18 -1.07 -1.16
C ARG A 120 7.66 -1.43 -1.17
N ALA A 121 8.42 -0.97 -0.18
CA ALA A 121 9.83 -1.35 -0.02
C ALA A 121 9.98 -2.87 0.21
N TRP A 122 9.10 -3.46 1.02
CA TRP A 122 9.02 -4.89 1.23
C TRP A 122 8.78 -5.62 -0.09
N LEU A 123 7.79 -5.24 -0.90
CA LEU A 123 7.47 -5.88 -2.17
C LEU A 123 8.65 -5.91 -3.15
N TRP A 124 9.48 -4.88 -3.18
CA TRP A 124 10.70 -4.83 -4.02
C TRP A 124 11.95 -5.45 -3.39
N SER A 125 11.94 -5.74 -2.09
CA SER A 125 13.07 -6.35 -1.39
C SER A 125 13.24 -7.84 -1.71
N THR A 126 14.36 -8.41 -1.28
CA THR A 126 14.61 -9.86 -1.32
C THR A 126 13.86 -10.62 -0.22
N LYS A 127 13.13 -9.94 0.68
CA LYS A 127 12.46 -10.49 1.87
C LYS A 127 13.40 -11.06 2.95
N GLN A 128 14.70 -11.07 2.68
CA GLN A 128 15.74 -11.45 3.64
C GLN A 128 16.03 -10.29 4.57
N SER A 129 15.99 -10.54 5.89
CA SER A 129 16.31 -9.55 6.92
C SER A 129 15.53 -8.22 6.78
N PRO A 130 14.19 -8.24 6.83
CA PRO A 130 13.39 -7.01 6.74
C PRO A 130 13.77 -5.98 7.81
N SER A 131 13.56 -4.68 7.54
CA SER A 131 13.59 -3.68 8.61
C SER A 131 12.47 -3.93 9.62
N LEU A 132 12.57 -3.35 10.83
CA LEU A 132 11.46 -3.46 11.79
C LEU A 132 10.19 -2.81 11.23
N ASP A 133 10.33 -1.70 10.50
CA ASP A 133 9.19 -1.00 9.87
C ASP A 133 8.50 -1.88 8.82
N GLN A 134 9.25 -2.67 8.05
CA GLN A 134 8.66 -3.65 7.12
C GLN A 134 7.93 -4.78 7.85
N VAL A 135 8.46 -5.25 8.98
CA VAL A 135 7.79 -6.26 9.83
C VAL A 135 6.46 -5.69 10.33
N VAL A 136 6.48 -4.47 10.86
CA VAL A 136 5.28 -3.76 11.33
C VAL A 136 4.30 -3.51 10.20
N ALA A 137 4.77 -3.08 9.02
CA ALA A 137 3.87 -2.76 7.90
C ALA A 137 3.17 -4.00 7.33
N VAL A 138 3.85 -5.15 7.28
CA VAL A 138 3.21 -6.44 6.97
C VAL A 138 2.16 -6.77 8.01
N HIS A 139 2.49 -6.59 9.30
CA HIS A 139 1.54 -6.83 10.38
C HIS A 139 0.32 -5.91 10.31
N VAL A 140 0.50 -4.61 10.08
CA VAL A 140 -0.60 -3.63 9.95
C VAL A 140 -1.55 -4.06 8.83
N LEU A 141 -1.04 -4.49 7.66
CA LEU A 141 -1.91 -5.03 6.62
C LEU A 141 -2.68 -6.28 7.09
N THR A 142 -2.03 -7.19 7.83
CA THR A 142 -2.72 -8.35 8.41
C THR A 142 -3.80 -7.91 9.41
N HIS A 143 -3.50 -6.94 10.28
CA HIS A 143 -4.40 -6.38 11.29
C HIS A 143 -5.65 -5.76 10.65
N GLU A 144 -5.47 -4.87 9.70
CA GLU A 144 -6.61 -4.28 8.97
C GLU A 144 -7.41 -5.34 8.20
N THR A 145 -6.74 -6.38 7.68
CA THR A 145 -7.43 -7.51 7.07
C THR A 145 -8.32 -8.25 8.07
N MET A 146 -7.91 -8.35 9.34
CA MET A 146 -8.70 -8.98 10.39
C MET A 146 -9.92 -8.14 10.79
N HIS A 147 -9.81 -6.81 10.73
CA HIS A 147 -10.99 -5.94 10.83
C HIS A 147 -11.98 -6.15 9.68
N MET A 148 -11.49 -6.27 8.43
CA MET A 148 -12.35 -6.52 7.25
C MET A 148 -13.10 -7.85 7.29
N VAL A 149 -12.69 -8.82 8.12
CA VAL A 149 -13.44 -10.08 8.34
C VAL A 149 -14.42 -10.02 9.51
N GLY A 150 -14.59 -8.85 10.14
CA GLY A 150 -15.61 -8.62 11.16
C GLY A 150 -15.13 -8.64 12.60
N ILE A 151 -13.82 -8.70 12.86
CA ILE A 151 -13.29 -8.64 14.22
C ILE A 151 -13.18 -7.18 14.64
N THR A 152 -13.98 -6.77 15.63
CA THR A 152 -14.02 -5.36 16.11
C THR A 152 -13.15 -5.12 17.34
N ASN A 153 -12.79 -6.17 18.06
CA ASN A 153 -12.02 -6.04 19.30
C ASN A 153 -10.53 -5.96 18.96
N GLU A 154 -9.88 -4.83 19.22
CA GLU A 154 -8.46 -4.58 18.93
C GLU A 154 -7.53 -5.72 19.40
N ALA A 155 -7.67 -6.18 20.64
CA ALA A 155 -6.83 -7.27 21.16
C ALA A 155 -7.06 -8.62 20.45
N GLN A 156 -8.31 -8.91 20.08
CA GLN A 156 -8.64 -10.09 19.27
C GLN A 156 -8.10 -9.94 17.84
N THR A 157 -8.29 -8.78 17.22
CA THR A 157 -7.78 -8.46 15.86
C THR A 157 -6.26 -8.59 15.82
N GLU A 158 -5.58 -8.00 16.80
CA GLU A 158 -4.13 -8.07 16.96
C GLU A 158 -3.69 -9.53 17.06
N CYS A 159 -4.34 -10.33 17.90
CA CYS A 159 -3.97 -11.75 18.03
C CYS A 159 -4.24 -12.56 16.76
N ALA A 160 -5.36 -12.31 16.10
CA ALA A 160 -5.70 -12.96 14.84
C ALA A 160 -4.69 -12.59 13.74
N ALA A 161 -4.16 -11.36 13.77
CA ALA A 161 -3.13 -10.86 12.86
C ALA A 161 -1.76 -11.48 13.15
N VAL A 162 -1.30 -11.48 14.41
CA VAL A 162 -0.06 -12.15 14.84
C VAL A 162 -0.01 -13.61 14.36
N GLN A 163 -1.13 -14.32 14.49
CA GLN A 163 -1.28 -15.71 14.04
C GLN A 163 -1.18 -15.90 12.51
N ARG A 164 -1.43 -14.83 11.73
CA ARG A 164 -1.51 -14.86 10.27
C ARG A 164 -0.39 -14.10 9.56
N ASP A 165 0.50 -13.43 10.28
CA ASP A 165 1.61 -12.67 9.68
C ASP A 165 2.49 -13.52 8.76
N ALA A 166 2.75 -14.78 9.12
CA ALA A 166 3.48 -15.69 8.25
C ALA A 166 2.71 -15.96 6.95
N GLN A 167 1.40 -16.15 7.01
CA GLN A 167 0.58 -16.37 5.82
C GLN A 167 0.51 -15.11 4.94
N MET A 168 0.39 -13.93 5.56
CA MET A 168 0.43 -12.64 4.86
C MET A 168 1.79 -12.42 4.17
N ALA A 169 2.90 -12.67 4.87
CA ALA A 169 4.23 -12.54 4.31
C ALA A 169 4.45 -13.48 3.12
N VAL A 170 4.00 -14.75 3.20
CA VAL A 170 4.02 -15.68 2.06
C VAL A 170 3.16 -15.16 0.91
N ALA A 171 1.97 -14.64 1.21
CA ALA A 171 1.09 -14.02 0.23
C ALA A 171 1.76 -12.81 -0.47
N LEU A 172 2.61 -12.07 0.23
CA LEU A 172 3.41 -10.96 -0.32
C LEU A 172 4.73 -11.42 -0.98
N GLY A 173 4.96 -12.72 -1.09
CA GLY A 173 6.05 -13.31 -1.87
C GLY A 173 7.27 -13.75 -1.05
N ALA A 174 7.19 -13.82 0.27
CA ALA A 174 8.24 -14.44 1.09
C ALA A 174 8.19 -15.98 1.00
N SER A 175 9.32 -16.64 1.22
CA SER A 175 9.34 -18.09 1.49
C SER A 175 8.73 -18.39 2.86
N PRO A 176 8.26 -19.63 3.12
CA PRO A 176 7.73 -20.00 4.44
C PRO A 176 8.71 -19.74 5.60
N ALA A 177 10.01 -19.93 5.37
CA ALA A 177 11.03 -19.69 6.40
C ALA A 177 11.20 -18.19 6.70
N GLU A 178 11.26 -17.34 5.68
CA GLU A 178 11.33 -15.89 5.84
C GLU A 178 10.08 -15.33 6.51
N ALA A 179 8.91 -15.86 6.11
CA ALA A 179 7.63 -15.48 6.68
C ALA A 179 7.51 -15.84 8.17
N GLN A 180 7.92 -17.05 8.56
CA GLN A 180 7.94 -17.44 9.98
C GLN A 180 8.92 -16.59 10.78
N ALA A 181 10.08 -16.26 10.22
CA ALA A 181 11.05 -15.38 10.86
C ALA A 181 10.49 -13.96 11.06
N LEU A 182 9.76 -13.43 10.08
CA LEU A 182 9.06 -12.14 10.20
C LEU A 182 8.01 -12.18 11.33
N ALA A 183 7.14 -13.19 11.33
CA ALA A 183 6.09 -13.33 12.34
C ALA A 183 6.65 -13.48 13.76
N LEU A 184 7.69 -14.32 13.93
CA LEU A 184 8.39 -14.47 15.20
C LEU A 184 9.02 -13.15 15.67
N ARG A 185 9.57 -12.38 14.75
CA ARG A 185 10.17 -11.08 15.07
C ARG A 185 9.13 -10.06 15.50
N TYR A 186 7.97 -10.00 14.85
CA TYR A 186 6.86 -9.15 15.31
C TYR A 186 6.42 -9.56 16.72
N TRP A 187 6.19 -10.85 16.94
CA TRP A 187 5.77 -11.41 18.24
C TRP A 187 6.74 -11.12 19.38
N THR A 188 8.04 -11.17 19.12
CA THR A 188 9.06 -11.02 20.17
C THR A 188 9.52 -9.58 20.37
N GLU A 189 9.58 -8.78 19.30
CA GLU A 189 10.08 -7.41 19.36
C GLU A 189 8.93 -6.39 19.47
N VAL A 190 7.81 -6.55 18.78
CA VAL A 190 6.78 -5.50 18.67
C VAL A 190 5.61 -5.75 19.63
N TYR A 191 4.97 -6.91 19.54
CA TYR A 191 3.76 -7.24 20.31
C TYR A 191 3.85 -6.92 21.83
N PRO A 192 4.95 -7.22 22.55
CA PRO A 192 5.04 -6.97 23.99
C PRO A 192 5.08 -5.48 24.37
N ARG A 193 5.29 -4.59 23.39
CA ARG A 193 5.38 -3.13 23.57
C ARG A 193 4.14 -2.41 23.06
N MET A 194 3.15 -3.14 22.53
CA MET A 194 1.90 -2.55 22.05
C MET A 194 1.06 -1.99 23.20
N PRO A 195 0.19 -0.99 22.95
CA PRO A 195 -0.66 -0.40 23.98
C PRO A 195 -1.58 -1.43 24.64
N GLU A 196 -2.01 -1.18 25.89
CA GLU A 196 -2.83 -2.11 26.69
C GLU A 196 -4.11 -2.59 25.97
N GLY A 197 -4.70 -1.79 25.08
CA GLY A 197 -5.89 -2.19 24.31
C GLY A 197 -5.63 -3.24 23.22
N TYR A 198 -4.38 -3.42 22.81
CA TYR A 198 -3.94 -4.37 21.78
C TYR A 198 -3.35 -5.65 22.40
N VAL A 199 -2.84 -5.56 23.63
CA VAL A 199 -2.22 -6.69 24.34
C VAL A 199 -3.21 -7.37 25.29
N GLY A 200 -3.19 -8.70 25.31
CA GLY A 200 -4.02 -9.51 26.21
C GLY A 200 -4.84 -10.56 25.48
N GLY A 201 -4.91 -11.76 26.07
CA GLY A 201 -5.66 -12.88 25.50
C GLY A 201 -4.97 -13.59 24.33
N CYS A 202 -3.79 -13.13 23.87
CA CYS A 202 -3.02 -13.79 22.82
C CYS A 202 -1.89 -14.68 23.34
N GLY A 203 -1.61 -15.77 22.62
CA GLY A 203 -0.57 -16.76 22.96
C GLY A 203 -1.12 -18.20 23.00
N PRO A 204 -0.26 -19.20 23.23
CA PRO A 204 -0.65 -20.62 23.13
C PRO A 204 -1.73 -21.00 24.15
N GLY A 205 -2.89 -21.43 23.66
CA GLY A 205 -4.06 -21.80 24.45
C GLY A 205 -4.74 -20.64 25.17
N ALA A 206 -4.39 -19.39 24.83
CA ALA A 206 -5.00 -18.21 25.41
C ALA A 206 -6.40 -17.95 24.80
N GLN A 207 -7.11 -16.95 25.34
CA GLN A 207 -8.50 -16.64 24.97
C GLN A 207 -8.73 -16.43 23.46
N TYR A 208 -7.77 -15.82 22.76
CA TYR A 208 -7.85 -15.48 21.34
C TYR A 208 -6.95 -16.36 20.46
N ASP A 209 -6.41 -17.46 21.00
CA ASP A 209 -5.72 -18.46 20.18
C ASP A 209 -6.74 -19.19 19.30
N GLU A 210 -6.57 -19.09 17.99
CA GLU A 210 -7.43 -19.75 17.01
C GLU A 210 -6.89 -21.13 16.60
N ALA A 211 -5.77 -21.56 17.18
CA ALA A 211 -5.08 -22.81 16.87
C ALA A 211 -4.74 -22.94 15.38
N VAL A 212 -4.33 -21.84 14.75
CA VAL A 212 -3.88 -21.86 13.35
C VAL A 212 -2.60 -22.71 13.21
N PRO A 213 -2.27 -23.22 12.01
CA PRO A 213 -1.15 -24.16 11.86
C PRO A 213 0.26 -23.57 12.11
N THR A 214 0.44 -22.27 11.92
CA THR A 214 1.76 -21.61 11.95
C THR A 214 1.74 -20.30 12.76
N PRO A 215 1.40 -20.34 14.06
CA PRO A 215 1.54 -19.16 14.89
C PRO A 215 3.04 -18.88 15.14
N PRO A 216 3.40 -17.68 15.60
CA PRO A 216 4.79 -17.32 15.86
C PRO A 216 5.34 -17.80 17.22
N TRP A 217 4.54 -18.49 18.04
CA TRP A 217 4.91 -18.98 19.38
C TRP A 217 5.05 -20.50 19.45
#